data_AF-A0A060C8K5-F1
#
_entry.id   AF-A0A060C8K5-F1
#
_cell.length_a   1.000
_cell.length_b   1.000
_cell.length_c   1.000
_cell.angle_alpha   90.00
_cell.angle_beta   90.00
_cell.angle_gamma   90.00
#
_symmetry.space_group_name_H-M   'P 1'
#
loop_
_entity.id
_entity.type
_entity.pdbx_description
1 polymer ?
#
loop_
_entity_poly.entity_id
_entity_poly.type
_entity_poly.pdbx_seq_one_letter_code
_entity_poly.pdbx_strand_id
1 'polypeptide(L)'
;MKLHTSMKKRLIALALVAPLLVSCSSKKDSAYHEEWVKDTNGFDILMGQFANNIENLWGYNEVLIAGPKDYVKYTDQYQTRSHNQL
;
A
#
# COMPACT_ATOMS: atom_id res chain seq x y z
N MET A 1 54.80 13.44 -11.85
CA MET A 1 54.09 13.18 -10.58
C MET A 1 52.57 13.47 -10.71
N LYS A 2 51.85 12.77 -11.60
CA LYS A 2 50.39 12.98 -11.86
C LYS A 2 49.53 11.71 -11.74
N LEU A 3 50.16 10.55 -11.57
CA LEU A 3 49.48 9.24 -11.51
C LEU A 3 48.83 8.97 -10.15
N HIS A 4 49.47 9.39 -9.05
CA HIS A 4 49.02 9.10 -7.69
C HIS A 4 47.75 9.88 -7.28
N THR A 5 47.54 11.07 -7.83
CA THR A 5 46.37 11.93 -7.51
C THR A 5 45.10 11.47 -8.21
N SER A 6 45.20 10.77 -9.35
CA SER A 6 44.04 10.25 -10.09
C SER A 6 43.42 9.04 -9.39
N MET A 7 44.25 8.11 -8.89
CA MET A 7 43.81 6.95 -8.12
C MET A 7 43.10 7.35 -6.83
N LYS A 8 43.62 8.32 -6.09
CA LYS A 8 43.01 8.81 -4.83
C LYS A 8 41.62 9.42 -5.04
N LYS A 9 41.40 10.16 -6.13
CA LYS A 9 40.08 10.75 -6.45
C LYS A 9 39.04 9.68 -6.81
N ARG A 10 39.45 8.62 -7.52
CA ARG A 10 38.59 7.46 -7.83
C ARG A 10 38.26 6.64 -6.57
N LEU A 11 39.21 6.48 -5.66
CA LEU A 11 39.01 5.80 -4.38
C LEU A 11 38.09 6.57 -3.43
N ILE A 12 38.21 7.90 -3.38
CA ILE A 12 37.29 8.76 -2.60
C ILE A 12 35.86 8.69 -3.15
N ALA A 13 35.70 8.67 -4.48
CA ALA A 13 34.40 8.49 -5.11
C ALA A 13 33.79 7.11 -4.80
N LEU A 14 34.60 6.05 -4.78
CA LEU A 14 34.15 4.69 -4.43
C LEU A 14 33.69 4.59 -2.97
N ALA A 15 34.38 5.29 -2.06
CA ALA A 15 34.05 5.33 -0.63
C ALA A 15 32.73 6.06 -0.33
N LEU A 16 32.33 7.02 -1.17
CA LEU A 16 31.05 7.73 -1.05
C LEU A 16 29.86 6.93 -1.58
N VAL A 17 30.08 6.01 -2.54
CA VAL A 17 29.02 5.16 -3.13
C VAL A 17 28.81 3.87 -2.33
N ALA A 18 29.82 3.42 -1.57
CA ALA A 18 29.73 2.21 -0.76
C ALA A 18 28.58 2.22 0.30
N PRO A 19 28.32 3.30 1.05
CA PRO A 19 27.20 3.35 1.99
C PRO A 19 25.82 3.27 1.31
N LEU A 20 25.70 3.85 0.11
CA LEU A 20 24.48 3.78 -0.71
C LEU A 20 24.18 2.33 -1.15
N LEU A 21 25.22 1.54 -1.43
CA LEU A 21 25.08 0.13 -1.81
C LEU A 21 24.76 -0.79 -0.62
N VAL A 22 25.26 -0.47 0.59
CA VAL A 22 24.92 -1.24 1.81
C VAL A 22 23.46 -1.04 2.21
N SER A 23 22.88 0.14 1.94
CA SER A 23 21.46 0.42 2.21
C SER A 23 20.49 -0.39 1.33
N CYS A 24 20.94 -0.97 0.22
CA CYS A 24 20.14 -1.85 -0.63
C CYS A 24 20.12 -3.32 -0.17
N SER A 25 20.87 -3.71 0.88
CA SER A 25 20.87 -5.08 1.38
C SER A 25 19.90 -5.25 2.57
N SER A 26 18.61 -5.02 2.31
CA SER A 26 17.55 -5.39 3.26
C SER A 26 17.29 -6.90 3.14
N LYS A 27 18.01 -7.72 3.91
CA LYS A 27 17.61 -9.13 4.12
C LYS A 27 16.41 -9.12 5.07
N LYS A 28 15.22 -9.31 4.52
CA LYS A 28 13.99 -9.49 5.30
C LYS A 28 13.86 -10.97 5.64
N ASP A 29 14.04 -11.28 6.92
CA ASP A 29 13.88 -12.64 7.45
C ASP A 29 12.42 -13.07 7.28
N SER A 30 12.22 -14.09 6.46
CA SER A 30 10.92 -14.65 6.12
C SER A 30 10.40 -15.51 7.27
N ALA A 31 9.80 -14.89 8.29
CA ALA A 31 9.02 -15.60 9.30
C ALA A 31 7.62 -15.00 9.56
N TYR A 32 7.26 -13.93 8.84
CA TYR A 32 5.88 -13.45 8.72
C TYR A 32 5.66 -13.08 7.25
N HIS A 33 4.68 -13.68 6.59
CA HIS A 33 4.37 -13.40 5.18
C HIS A 33 3.93 -11.94 5.03
N GLU A 34 4.88 -11.04 4.71
CA GLU A 34 4.63 -9.61 4.46
C GLU A 34 3.50 -9.36 3.44
N GLU A 35 3.30 -10.30 2.52
CA GLU A 35 2.23 -10.30 1.51
C GLU A 35 0.84 -10.23 2.15
N TRP A 36 0.56 -11.00 3.21
CA TRP A 36 -0.76 -11.03 3.85
C TRP A 36 -1.07 -9.74 4.60
N VAL A 37 -0.05 -9.16 5.25
CA VAL A 37 -0.17 -7.89 5.98
C VAL A 37 -0.36 -6.73 5.00
N LYS A 38 0.34 -6.75 3.86
CA LYS A 38 0.20 -5.73 2.82
C LYS A 38 -1.19 -5.78 2.17
N ASP A 39 -1.72 -6.97 1.93
CA ASP A 39 -3.05 -7.15 1.32
C ASP A 39 -4.17 -6.67 2.25
N THR A 40 -4.03 -6.88 3.57
CA THR A 40 -4.99 -6.39 4.57
C THR A 40 -4.99 -4.85 4.65
N ASN A 41 -3.80 -4.22 4.68
CA ASN A 41 -3.69 -2.76 4.72
C ASN A 41 -4.28 -2.09 3.46
N GLY A 42 -3.98 -2.63 2.29
CA GLY A 42 -4.56 -2.15 1.03
C GLY A 42 -6.09 -2.30 1.00
N PHE A 43 -6.59 -3.42 1.52
CA PHE A 43 -8.03 -3.65 1.65
C PHE A 43 -8.70 -2.64 2.58
N ASP A 44 -8.12 -2.32 3.74
CA ASP A 44 -8.66 -1.33 4.68
C ASP A 44 -8.77 0.06 4.03
N ILE A 45 -7.77 0.46 3.24
CA ILE A 45 -7.79 1.73 2.49
C ILE A 45 -8.95 1.73 1.47
N LEU A 46 -9.11 0.64 0.72
CA LEU A 46 -10.18 0.51 -0.27
C LEU A 46 -11.56 0.51 0.40
N MET A 47 -11.70 -0.14 1.56
CA MET A 47 -12.93 -0.14 2.34
C MET A 47 -13.27 1.23 2.89
N GLY A 48 -12.27 2.00 3.33
CA GLY A 48 -12.44 3.39 3.75
C GLY A 48 -12.91 4.28 2.59
N GLN A 49 -12.30 4.15 1.41
CA GLN A 49 -12.72 4.88 0.20
C GLN A 49 -14.14 4.49 -0.24
N PHE A 50 -14.47 3.20 -0.17
CA PHE A 50 -15.81 2.69 -0.48
C PHE A 50 -16.87 3.26 0.45
N ALA A 51 -16.65 3.22 1.77
CA ALA A 51 -17.58 3.77 2.76
C ALA A 51 -17.78 5.28 2.57
N ASN A 52 -16.70 6.03 2.36
CA ASN A 52 -16.75 7.47 2.10
C ASN A 52 -17.56 7.81 0.83
N ASN A 53 -17.42 7.03 -0.25
CA ASN A 53 -18.21 7.26 -1.47
C ASN A 53 -19.71 7.06 -1.26
N ILE A 54 -20.09 6.07 -0.44
CA ILE A 54 -21.50 5.83 -0.09
C ILE A 54 -22.00 6.96 0.81
N GLU A 55 -21.24 7.33 1.84
CA GLU A 55 -21.59 8.40 2.78
C GLU A 55 -21.82 9.74 2.06
N ASN A 56 -20.98 10.09 1.09
CA ASN A 56 -21.12 11.34 0.34
C ASN A 56 -22.43 11.42 -0.47
N LEU A 57 -23.00 10.29 -0.90
CA LEU A 57 -24.22 10.25 -1.70
C LEU A 57 -25.49 10.01 -0.87
N TRP A 58 -25.41 9.12 0.12
CA TRP A 58 -26.57 8.66 0.90
C TRP A 58 -26.64 9.31 2.29
N GLY A 59 -25.56 9.91 2.76
CA GLY A 59 -25.41 10.42 4.12
C GLY A 59 -24.96 9.34 5.11
N TYR A 60 -24.38 9.78 6.22
CA TYR A 60 -23.78 8.92 7.25
C TYR A 60 -24.72 7.83 7.78
N ASN A 61 -26.00 8.15 7.95
CA ASN A 61 -26.99 7.23 8.53
C ASN A 61 -27.46 6.12 7.57
N GLU A 62 -27.10 6.21 6.28
CA GLU A 62 -27.56 5.27 5.25
C GLU A 62 -26.41 4.47 4.61
N VAL A 63 -25.23 4.49 5.22
CA VAL A 63 -24.10 3.66 4.81
C VAL A 63 -24.42 2.20 5.15
N LEU A 64 -24.66 1.39 4.13
CA LEU A 64 -24.94 -0.05 4.24
C LEU A 64 -23.79 -0.83 3.63
N ILE A 65 -23.16 -1.70 4.40
CA ILE A 65 -22.05 -2.54 3.96
C ILE A 65 -22.48 -4.00 4.06
N ALA A 66 -21.99 -4.85 3.16
CA ALA A 66 -22.28 -6.28 3.18
C ALA A 66 -21.78 -6.90 4.50
N GLY A 67 -22.65 -7.71 5.12
CA GLY A 67 -22.35 -8.48 6.33
C GLY A 67 -22.32 -9.99 6.03
N PRO A 68 -21.98 -10.83 7.02
CA PRO A 68 -21.94 -12.29 6.84
C PRO A 68 -23.26 -12.91 6.36
N LYS A 69 -24.39 -12.24 6.63
CA LYS A 69 -25.75 -12.65 6.23
C LYS A 69 -26.46 -11.63 5.35
N ASP A 70 -25.80 -10.53 5.02
CA ASP A 70 -26.43 -9.41 4.32
C ASP A 70 -25.63 -9.12 3.07
N TYR A 71 -26.17 -9.53 1.92
CA TYR A 71 -25.60 -9.17 0.64
C TYR A 71 -26.00 -7.74 0.30
N VAL A 72 -25.02 -6.88 0.08
CA VAL A 72 -25.22 -5.49 -0.37
C VAL A 72 -24.30 -5.24 -1.55
N LYS A 73 -24.86 -4.83 -2.69
CA LYS A 73 -24.10 -4.47 -3.89
C LYS A 73 -24.54 -3.12 -4.41
N TYR A 74 -23.58 -2.21 -4.58
CA TYR A 74 -23.79 -0.92 -5.20
C TYR A 74 -23.47 -0.97 -6.71
N THR A 75 -24.29 -0.30 -7.52
CA THR A 75 -24.10 -0.10 -8.96
C THR A 75 -24.36 1.37 -9.32
N ASP A 76 -24.21 1.73 -10.59
CA ASP A 76 -24.53 3.06 -11.12
C ASP A 76 -23.84 4.19 -10.36
N GLN A 77 -22.53 4.04 -10.14
CA GLN A 77 -21.73 5.00 -9.37
C GLN A 77 -22.28 5.22 -7.95
N TYR A 78 -22.64 4.12 -7.27
CA TYR A 78 -23.20 4.08 -5.91
C TYR A 78 -24.64 4.61 -5.78
N GLN A 79 -25.32 4.98 -6.87
CA GLN A 79 -26.70 5.49 -6.81
C GLN A 79 -27.76 4.39 -6.64
N THR A 80 -27.44 3.17 -7.04
CA THR A 80 -28.34 2.03 -6.91
C THR A 80 -27.73 1.02 -5.96
N ARG A 81 -28.53 0.47 -5.03
CA ARG A 81 -28.11 -0.66 -4.18
C ARG A 81 -29.09 -1.81 -4.28
N SER A 82 -28.56 -3.02 -4.43
CA SER A 82 -29.29 -4.27 -4.26
C SER A 82 -28.96 -4.84 -2.89
N HIS A 83 -29.99 -5.13 -2.10
CA HIS A 83 -29.85 -5.72 -0.78
C HIS A 83 -30.64 -7.03 -0.72
N ASN A 84 -29.99 -8.10 -0.26
CA ASN A 84 -30.62 -9.38 -0.03
C ASN A 84 -30.11 -9.99 1.28
N GLN A 85 -31.02 -10.53 2.08
CA GLN A 85 -30.70 -11.16 3.35
C GLN A 85 -30.65 -12.68 3.15
N LEU A 86 -29.52 -13.29 3.53
CA LEU A 86 -29.21 -14.71 3.38
C LEU A 86 -29.45 -15.50 4.68
#